data_AF-A0A090X5F9-F1
#
_entry.id   AF-A0A090X5F9-F1
#
_cell.length_a   1.000
_cell.length_b   1.000
_cell.length_c   1.000
_cell.angle_alpha   90.00
_cell.angle_beta   90.00
_cell.angle_gamma   90.00
#
_symmetry.space_group_name_H-M   'P 1'
#
loop_
_entity.id
_entity.type
_entity.pdbx_description
1 polymer ?
#
loop_
_entity_poly.entity_id
_entity_poly.type
_entity_poly.pdbx_seq_one_letter_code
_entity_poly.pdbx_strand_id
1 'polypeptide(L)'
;MLLGIPPVKTRHNEVAPNQFELAPIYEEANLAVDHNSLLMDLMGGRVASRHNFKVLFHEKPFAGMNGSGKHNNWSLSTDTGVNLLGPGKTPMSNLQFLTFFINTIKAVYKHEALLRASVASASNDHRLGASEAPPAIMSVFIGEQLTKVLDELEGVTKGKLSPQEKTELKLNVIGKIPDVLLDNTDRNRTSSFAFTGNKFEFRAVGSTANCGNPMTVLNTIVAKQLKDFKIEVDALINKKDLKKDEAVFNVLREYIKDTKAILFEGNGYGKPWEIEAKKRGLSHNKTTPEALTAKISQQTIDLFEEMNVMSKVETQARYEIEMEAYSKHIQIEGRVLGDIARNHIVPTAIKYQNILIRNVRGLKEIFEEKYHDVSKEQMLLIEEISNHIEGINANVTKMVDQRRKANAIEDIEKRALAYAKKVKPLFDDIRYHCDKLEMLVDDEIWPLTKYRELLFTR
;
A
#
# COMPACT_ATOMS: atom_id res chain seq x y z
N MET A 1 9.57 26.70 17.70
CA MET A 1 9.84 25.47 16.93
C MET A 1 11.13 24.88 17.45
N LEU A 2 11.10 23.75 18.16
CA LEU A 2 12.31 23.20 18.82
C LEU A 2 13.10 22.22 17.93
N LEU A 3 12.50 21.68 16.86
CA LEU A 3 13.06 20.59 16.06
C LEU A 3 12.99 20.83 14.54
N GLY A 4 12.62 22.02 14.08
CA GLY A 4 12.52 22.34 12.63
C GLY A 4 11.32 21.75 11.89
N ILE A 5 10.70 20.67 12.38
CA ILE A 5 9.48 20.09 11.82
C ILE A 5 8.38 21.16 11.74
N PRO A 6 7.70 21.34 10.58
CA PRO A 6 6.64 22.30 10.42
C PRO A 6 5.54 22.15 11.45
N PRO A 7 4.73 23.20 11.65
CA PRO A 7 3.51 23.09 12.41
C PRO A 7 2.68 21.90 11.94
N VAL A 8 2.26 21.07 12.89
CA VAL A 8 1.29 20.02 12.67
C VAL A 8 -0.03 20.68 12.33
N LYS A 9 -0.49 20.48 11.09
CA LYS A 9 -1.73 21.08 10.60
C LYS A 9 -2.94 20.26 11.05
N THR A 10 -2.81 18.94 11.03
CA THR A 10 -3.90 18.02 11.33
C THR A 10 -3.46 17.01 12.38
N ARG A 11 -4.32 16.79 13.37
CA ARG A 11 -4.26 15.65 14.28
C ARG A 11 -5.68 15.19 14.58
N HIS A 12 -5.98 13.92 14.39
CA HIS A 12 -7.26 13.34 14.78
C HIS A 12 -7.14 11.83 15.03
N ASN A 13 -8.17 11.27 15.65
CA ASN A 13 -8.33 9.84 15.73
C ASN A 13 -8.73 9.31 14.35
N GLU A 14 -8.26 8.12 14.03
CA GLU A 14 -8.63 7.40 12.81
C GLU A 14 -9.80 6.44 13.07
N VAL A 15 -10.23 5.74 12.01
CA VAL A 15 -11.41 4.85 12.04
C VAL A 15 -11.25 3.72 13.06
N ALA A 16 -10.05 3.12 13.20
CA ALA A 16 -9.84 2.04 14.16
C ALA A 16 -9.55 2.54 15.59
N PRO A 17 -9.92 1.77 16.63
CA PRO A 17 -9.55 2.08 18.01
C PRO A 17 -8.04 2.21 18.18
N ASN A 18 -7.61 3.20 18.97
CA ASN A 18 -6.19 3.51 19.21
C ASN A 18 -5.37 3.80 17.94
N GLN A 19 -6.03 4.16 16.83
CA GLN A 19 -5.40 4.63 15.61
C GLN A 19 -5.49 6.16 15.54
N PHE A 20 -4.41 6.82 15.13
CA PHE A 20 -4.31 8.27 15.08
C PHE A 20 -3.57 8.72 13.83
N GLU A 21 -3.98 9.87 13.30
CA GLU A 21 -3.29 10.55 12.21
C GLU A 21 -2.64 11.85 12.71
N LEU A 22 -1.45 12.13 12.18
CA LEU A 22 -0.76 13.40 12.35
C LEU A 22 -0.13 13.83 11.02
N ALA A 23 -0.46 15.03 10.56
CA ALA A 23 0.05 15.57 9.30
C ALA A 23 0.65 16.98 9.49
N PRO A 24 1.96 17.17 9.22
CA PRO A 24 2.57 18.50 9.14
C PRO A 24 2.15 19.24 7.85
N ILE A 25 2.43 20.54 7.80
CA ILE A 25 2.38 21.31 6.54
C ILE A 25 3.42 20.71 5.58
N TYR A 26 3.11 20.73 4.28
CA TYR A 26 4.02 20.25 3.23
C TYR A 26 5.32 21.07 3.19
N GLU A 27 6.38 20.45 2.68
CA GLU A 27 7.72 21.04 2.57
C GLU A 27 8.40 20.56 1.29
N GLU A 28 9.63 21.01 1.06
CA GLU A 28 10.50 20.42 0.06
C GLU A 28 10.69 18.91 0.33
N ALA A 29 10.61 18.09 -0.73
CA ALA A 29 10.53 16.64 -0.60
C ALA A 29 11.66 16.03 0.24
N ASN A 30 12.90 16.50 0.07
CA ASN A 30 14.03 16.00 0.85
C ASN A 30 13.87 16.28 2.36
N LEU A 31 13.56 17.53 2.70
CA LEU A 31 13.35 17.95 4.08
C LEU A 31 12.15 17.24 4.73
N ALA A 32 11.06 17.06 3.96
CA ALA A 32 9.87 16.35 4.43
C ALA A 32 10.17 14.88 4.80
N VAL A 33 11.06 14.20 4.06
CA VAL A 33 11.50 12.83 4.35
C VAL A 33 12.31 12.78 5.66
N ASP A 34 13.23 13.72 5.84
CA ASP A 34 14.05 13.83 7.05
C ASP A 34 13.18 14.12 8.28
N HIS A 35 12.28 15.10 8.17
CA HIS A 35 11.33 15.45 9.22
C HIS A 35 10.36 14.31 9.55
N ASN A 36 9.91 13.54 8.55
CA ASN A 36 9.09 12.35 8.82
C ASN A 36 9.84 11.30 9.63
N SER A 37 11.10 11.05 9.27
CA SER A 37 11.95 10.07 9.97
C SER A 37 12.23 10.51 11.42
N LEU A 38 12.54 11.79 11.62
CA LEU A 38 12.73 12.38 12.94
C LEU A 38 11.45 12.33 13.79
N LEU A 39 10.29 12.60 13.16
CA LEU A 39 9.00 12.52 13.83
C LEU A 39 8.70 11.10 14.32
N MET A 40 8.98 10.07 13.50
CA MET A 40 8.81 8.68 13.91
C MET A 40 9.73 8.29 15.08
N ASP A 41 10.99 8.71 15.08
CA ASP A 41 11.91 8.51 16.22
C ASP A 41 11.37 9.19 17.49
N LEU A 42 10.94 10.44 17.37
CA LEU A 42 10.41 11.21 18.50
C LEU A 42 9.16 10.52 19.08
N MET A 43 8.21 10.15 18.22
CA MET A 43 6.97 9.50 18.63
C MET A 43 7.24 8.13 19.25
N GLY A 44 7.91 7.23 18.51
CA GLY A 44 8.04 5.84 18.89
C GLY A 44 9.15 5.54 19.89
N GLY A 45 10.27 6.28 19.84
CA GLY A 45 11.46 6.03 20.64
C GLY A 45 11.52 6.82 21.94
N ARG A 46 10.85 7.98 22.02
CA ARG A 46 11.04 8.92 23.15
C ARG A 46 9.75 9.32 23.84
N VAL A 47 8.80 9.88 23.09
CA VAL A 47 7.58 10.45 23.67
C VAL A 47 6.66 9.34 24.17
N ALA A 48 6.40 8.31 23.36
CA ALA A 48 5.52 7.22 23.77
C ALA A 48 5.98 6.55 25.07
N SER A 49 7.29 6.24 25.20
CA SER A 49 7.85 5.63 26.40
C SER A 49 7.70 6.52 27.65
N ARG A 50 7.80 7.85 27.53
CA ARG A 50 7.56 8.77 28.67
C ARG A 50 6.11 8.77 29.14
N HIS A 51 5.19 8.40 28.25
CA HIS A 51 3.76 8.30 28.53
C HIS A 51 3.30 6.85 28.76
N ASN A 52 4.22 5.90 28.94
CA ASN A 52 3.93 4.46 29.08
C ASN A 52 3.13 3.87 27.92
N PHE A 53 3.30 4.41 26.71
CA PHE A 53 2.72 3.91 25.48
C PHE A 53 3.77 3.26 24.58
N LYS A 54 3.32 2.38 23.68
CA LYS A 54 4.09 1.88 22.54
C LYS A 54 3.39 2.28 21.25
N VAL A 55 4.09 3.00 20.39
CA VAL A 55 3.59 3.31 19.04
C VAL A 55 3.83 2.11 18.12
N LEU A 56 2.78 1.67 17.44
CA LEU A 56 2.83 0.60 16.46
C LEU A 56 2.77 1.19 15.05
N PHE A 57 3.91 1.26 14.37
CA PHE A 57 3.99 1.72 12.98
C PHE A 57 3.70 0.62 11.96
N HIS A 58 3.48 -0.63 12.40
CA HIS A 58 3.17 -1.73 11.51
C HIS A 58 1.90 -1.43 10.70
N GLU A 59 1.91 -1.71 9.41
CA GLU A 59 0.83 -1.38 8.47
C GLU A 59 -0.49 -2.08 8.79
N LYS A 60 -0.42 -3.23 9.46
CA LYS A 60 -1.58 -4.00 9.90
C LYS A 60 -1.33 -4.59 11.29
N PRO A 61 -1.41 -3.80 12.38
CA PRO A 61 -1.03 -4.27 13.71
C PRO A 61 -2.05 -5.28 14.26
N PHE A 62 -3.32 -5.12 13.89
CA PHE A 62 -4.41 -6.01 14.29
C PHE A 62 -5.19 -6.49 13.07
N ALA A 63 -5.53 -7.78 13.03
CA ALA A 63 -6.33 -8.33 11.95
C ALA A 63 -7.81 -7.93 12.09
N GLY A 64 -8.53 -7.85 10.97
CA GLY A 64 -9.95 -7.49 10.96
C GLY A 64 -10.27 -6.00 11.18
N MET A 65 -9.27 -5.14 11.42
CA MET A 65 -9.44 -3.69 11.57
C MET A 65 -8.69 -2.90 10.49
N ASN A 66 -8.95 -1.59 10.38
CA ASN A 66 -8.26 -0.72 9.41
C ASN A 66 -6.73 -0.80 9.58
N GLY A 67 -6.01 -0.72 8.46
CA GLY A 67 -4.56 -0.66 8.47
C GLY A 67 -4.04 0.76 8.60
N SER A 68 -2.76 0.92 8.89
CA SER A 68 -2.08 2.21 8.99
C SER A 68 -1.29 2.50 7.72
N GLY A 69 -1.59 3.61 7.05
CA GLY A 69 -0.87 4.09 5.87
C GLY A 69 -0.01 5.33 6.14
N LYS A 70 0.80 5.73 5.16
CA LYS A 70 1.51 7.03 5.17
C LYS A 70 1.35 7.71 3.83
N HIS A 71 0.29 8.48 3.67
CA HIS A 71 -0.02 9.09 2.37
C HIS A 71 1.03 10.13 1.99
N ASN A 72 1.52 10.05 0.76
CA ASN A 72 2.47 11.02 0.24
C ASN A 72 1.73 12.00 -0.67
N ASN A 73 1.45 13.19 -0.14
CA ASN A 73 0.88 14.29 -0.90
C ASN A 73 2.00 14.95 -1.70
N TRP A 74 1.97 14.79 -3.02
CA TRP A 74 3.00 15.21 -3.96
C TRP A 74 2.51 16.31 -4.90
N SER A 75 3.29 17.37 -4.99
CA SER A 75 3.07 18.48 -5.93
C SER A 75 4.40 18.99 -6.49
N LEU A 76 4.33 19.80 -7.56
CA LEU A 76 5.48 20.45 -8.16
C LEU A 76 5.24 21.96 -8.15
N SER A 77 6.19 22.72 -7.60
CA SER A 77 6.14 24.18 -7.58
C SER A 77 7.40 24.75 -8.22
N THR A 78 7.25 25.87 -8.94
CA THR A 78 8.39 26.63 -9.46
C THR A 78 9.07 27.42 -8.34
N ASP A 79 10.30 27.87 -8.59
CA ASP A 79 11.04 28.83 -7.76
C ASP A 79 10.28 30.16 -7.56
N THR A 80 9.39 30.51 -8.49
CA THR A 80 8.48 31.67 -8.39
C THR A 80 7.21 31.40 -7.60
N GLY A 81 7.03 30.21 -7.03
CA GLY A 81 5.88 29.85 -6.19
C GLY A 81 4.62 29.41 -6.94
N VAL A 82 4.72 29.11 -8.24
CA VAL A 82 3.59 28.62 -9.04
C VAL A 82 3.46 27.11 -8.89
N ASN A 83 2.31 26.64 -8.37
CA ASN A 83 1.99 25.21 -8.34
C ASN A 83 1.59 24.73 -9.74
N LEU A 84 2.39 23.84 -10.32
CA LEU A 84 2.23 23.30 -11.67
C LEU A 84 1.09 22.28 -11.78
N LEU A 85 0.62 21.77 -10.65
CA LEU A 85 -0.51 20.84 -10.55
C LEU A 85 -1.78 21.53 -10.02
N GLY A 86 -1.76 22.86 -9.88
CA GLY A 86 -2.95 23.65 -9.60
C GLY A 86 -3.61 24.11 -10.92
N PRO A 87 -4.95 24.04 -11.03
CA PRO A 87 -5.68 24.74 -12.07
C PRO A 87 -5.37 26.25 -12.04
N GLY A 88 -5.26 26.87 -13.21
CA GLY A 88 -4.99 28.29 -13.36
C GLY A 88 -6.20 29.08 -13.87
N LYS A 89 -6.07 30.42 -13.89
CA LYS A 89 -7.17 31.33 -14.25
C LYS A 89 -7.32 31.60 -15.74
N THR A 90 -6.27 31.32 -16.50
CA THR A 90 -6.19 31.65 -17.93
C THR A 90 -6.09 30.37 -18.75
N PRO A 91 -6.53 30.38 -20.02
CA PRO A 91 -6.35 29.22 -20.90
C PRO A 91 -4.89 28.77 -21.02
N MET A 92 -3.93 29.71 -20.96
CA MET A 92 -2.51 29.37 -21.03
C MET A 92 -2.00 28.70 -19.75
N SER A 93 -2.40 29.20 -18.58
CA SER A 93 -2.06 28.55 -17.30
C SER A 93 -2.73 27.17 -17.17
N ASN A 94 -3.94 27.00 -17.72
CA ASN A 94 -4.59 25.70 -17.75
C ASN A 94 -3.94 24.72 -18.72
N LEU A 95 -3.39 25.19 -19.84
CA LEU A 95 -2.57 24.35 -20.70
C LEU A 95 -1.28 23.89 -19.98
N GLN A 96 -0.66 24.76 -19.18
CA GLN A 96 0.47 24.38 -18.33
C GLN A 96 0.06 23.30 -17.32
N PHE A 97 -1.02 23.53 -16.58
CA PHE A 97 -1.59 22.54 -15.66
C PHE A 97 -1.82 21.19 -16.33
N LEU A 98 -2.57 21.17 -17.45
CA LEU A 98 -2.86 19.95 -18.21
C LEU A 98 -1.59 19.25 -18.68
N THR A 99 -0.56 20.03 -19.04
CA THR A 99 0.73 19.47 -19.46
C THR A 99 1.37 18.65 -18.33
N PHE A 100 1.51 19.22 -17.13
CA PHE A 100 2.11 18.51 -16.01
C PHE A 100 1.21 17.39 -15.48
N PHE A 101 -0.11 17.63 -15.46
CA PHE A 101 -1.11 16.68 -15.02
C PHE A 101 -1.10 15.40 -15.87
N ILE A 102 -1.26 15.51 -17.19
CA ILE A 102 -1.28 14.36 -18.11
C ILE A 102 0.08 13.65 -18.14
N ASN A 103 1.19 14.41 -18.12
CA ASN A 103 2.53 13.80 -18.04
C ASN A 103 2.72 13.00 -16.75
N THR A 104 2.21 13.47 -15.61
CA THR A 104 2.26 12.70 -14.37
C THR A 104 1.51 11.38 -14.50
N ILE A 105 0.29 11.40 -15.06
CA ILE A 105 -0.51 10.19 -15.27
C ILE A 105 0.22 9.24 -16.23
N LYS A 106 0.81 9.76 -17.31
CA LYS A 106 1.59 8.97 -18.28
C LYS A 106 2.81 8.32 -17.65
N ALA A 107 3.53 9.04 -16.79
CA ALA A 107 4.68 8.52 -16.05
C ALA A 107 4.25 7.35 -15.14
N VAL A 108 3.17 7.56 -14.37
CA VAL A 108 2.63 6.52 -13.49
C VAL A 108 2.16 5.32 -14.29
N TYR A 109 1.47 5.50 -15.41
CA TYR A 109 1.05 4.40 -16.29
C TYR A 109 2.22 3.57 -16.82
N LYS A 110 3.23 4.22 -17.39
CA LYS A 110 4.38 3.54 -18.01
C LYS A 110 5.23 2.77 -16.99
N HIS A 111 5.20 3.18 -15.73
CA HIS A 111 6.04 2.65 -14.66
C HIS A 111 5.23 2.14 -13.45
N GLU A 112 3.98 1.73 -13.66
CA GLU A 112 3.06 1.40 -12.56
C GLU A 112 3.59 0.25 -11.70
N ALA A 113 4.17 -0.78 -12.33
CA ALA A 113 4.76 -1.92 -11.63
C ALA A 113 5.98 -1.51 -10.76
N LEU A 114 6.79 -0.57 -11.25
CA LEU A 114 7.92 -0.02 -10.48
C LEU A 114 7.42 0.82 -9.29
N LEU A 115 6.36 1.61 -9.49
CA LEU A 115 5.75 2.39 -8.42
C LEU A 115 5.14 1.47 -7.35
N ARG A 116 4.50 0.36 -7.73
CA ARG A 116 4.04 -0.70 -6.80
C ARG A 116 5.20 -1.34 -6.05
N ALA A 117 6.33 -1.57 -6.71
CA ALA A 117 7.53 -2.13 -6.10
C ALA A 117 8.17 -1.19 -5.07
N SER A 118 8.06 0.13 -5.26
CA SER A 118 8.63 1.14 -4.36
C SER A 118 8.01 1.15 -2.95
N VAL A 119 6.81 0.57 -2.81
CA VAL A 119 6.04 0.48 -1.56
C VAL A 119 5.87 -0.95 -1.06
N ALA A 120 6.55 -1.92 -1.70
CA ALA A 120 6.44 -3.33 -1.35
C ALA A 120 7.20 -3.62 -0.05
N SER A 121 6.51 -4.23 0.92
CA SER A 121 7.11 -4.75 2.15
C SER A 121 6.25 -5.89 2.69
N ALA A 122 6.86 -6.77 3.50
CA ALA A 122 6.16 -7.89 4.13
C ALA A 122 4.91 -7.43 4.91
N SER A 123 5.03 -6.33 5.64
CA SER A 123 3.97 -5.73 6.45
C SER A 123 2.90 -5.05 5.59
N ASN A 124 3.28 -4.32 4.53
CA ASN A 124 2.33 -3.63 3.65
C ASN A 124 1.52 -4.63 2.79
N ASP A 125 2.03 -5.83 2.53
CA ASP A 125 1.25 -6.92 1.91
C ASP A 125 0.02 -7.31 2.75
N HIS A 126 0.03 -7.12 4.08
CA HIS A 126 -1.14 -7.35 4.95
C HIS A 126 -2.17 -6.20 4.91
N ARG A 127 -1.76 -5.03 4.40
CA ARG A 127 -2.59 -3.83 4.35
C ARG A 127 -3.27 -3.66 2.99
N LEU A 128 -2.52 -3.77 1.90
CA LEU A 128 -3.02 -3.47 0.56
C LEU A 128 -4.20 -4.38 0.17
N GLY A 129 -5.26 -3.76 -0.39
CA GLY A 129 -6.46 -4.46 -0.85
C GLY A 129 -7.51 -4.75 0.23
N ALA A 130 -7.40 -4.14 1.41
CA ALA A 130 -8.37 -4.29 2.49
C ALA A 130 -8.59 -2.97 3.26
N SER A 131 -9.80 -2.76 3.77
CA SER A 131 -10.16 -1.71 4.76
C SER A 131 -9.53 -0.34 4.48
N GLU A 132 -9.97 0.32 3.39
CA GLU A 132 -9.51 1.66 2.95
C GLU A 132 -8.06 1.75 2.45
N ALA A 133 -7.35 0.63 2.29
CA ALA A 133 -6.05 0.59 1.62
C ALA A 133 -6.18 0.16 0.15
N PRO A 134 -5.51 0.85 -0.79
CA PRO A 134 -5.62 0.53 -2.20
C PRO A 134 -5.18 -0.91 -2.51
N PRO A 135 -5.75 -1.57 -3.53
CA PRO A 135 -5.31 -2.88 -3.97
C PRO A 135 -3.87 -2.84 -4.50
N ALA A 136 -3.28 -4.01 -4.72
CA ALA A 136 -1.95 -4.15 -5.31
C ALA A 136 -1.89 -3.75 -6.81
N ILE A 137 -3.01 -3.33 -7.38
CA ILE A 137 -3.14 -2.80 -8.74
C ILE A 137 -3.03 -1.28 -8.67
N MET A 138 -2.05 -0.72 -9.37
CA MET A 138 -1.88 0.72 -9.42
C MET A 138 -2.92 1.34 -10.35
N SER A 139 -3.68 2.29 -9.81
CA SER A 139 -4.70 3.07 -10.52
C SER A 139 -4.59 4.54 -10.19
N VAL A 140 -4.98 5.37 -11.15
CA VAL A 140 -5.05 6.83 -10.99
C VAL A 140 -6.51 7.28 -10.98
N PHE A 141 -6.88 8.03 -9.93
CA PHE A 141 -8.17 8.70 -9.81
C PHE A 141 -8.00 10.19 -10.08
N ILE A 142 -8.85 10.76 -10.95
CA ILE A 142 -8.80 12.18 -11.31
C ILE A 142 -10.12 12.91 -11.09
N GLY A 143 -11.21 12.18 -10.86
CA GLY A 143 -12.54 12.73 -10.65
C GLY A 143 -13.29 12.94 -11.96
N GLU A 144 -14.62 12.77 -11.92
CA GLU A 144 -15.51 12.84 -13.08
C GLU A 144 -15.35 14.10 -13.92
N GLN A 145 -15.11 15.24 -13.27
CA GLN A 145 -14.97 16.53 -13.96
C GLN A 145 -13.71 16.57 -14.83
N LEU A 146 -12.56 16.15 -14.31
CA LEU A 146 -11.32 16.12 -15.09
C LEU A 146 -11.35 14.99 -16.12
N THR A 147 -12.00 13.87 -15.83
CA THR A 147 -12.24 12.80 -16.82
C THR A 147 -12.99 13.33 -18.04
N LYS A 148 -14.09 14.08 -17.84
CA LYS A 148 -14.84 14.71 -18.95
C LYS A 148 -13.98 15.68 -19.75
N VAL A 149 -13.15 16.48 -19.07
CA VAL A 149 -12.21 17.40 -19.75
C VAL A 149 -11.20 16.62 -20.59
N LEU A 150 -10.64 15.50 -20.10
CA LEU A 150 -9.72 14.69 -20.88
C LEU A 150 -10.40 14.04 -22.10
N ASP A 151 -11.64 13.56 -21.95
CA ASP A 151 -12.42 12.99 -23.06
C ASP A 151 -12.74 14.05 -24.14
N GLU A 152 -13.08 15.28 -23.74
CA GLU A 152 -13.28 16.40 -24.66
C GLU A 152 -11.99 16.77 -25.42
N LEU A 153 -10.83 16.76 -24.75
CA LEU A 153 -9.53 17.04 -25.38
C LEU A 153 -9.10 15.97 -26.39
N GLU A 154 -9.56 14.72 -26.20
CA GLU A 154 -9.29 13.62 -27.12
C GLU A 154 -10.07 13.75 -28.44
N GLY A 155 -11.33 14.19 -28.38
CA GLY A 155 -12.24 14.27 -29.53
C GLY A 155 -11.86 15.29 -30.62
N VAL A 156 -10.80 16.06 -30.40
CA VAL A 156 -10.40 17.17 -31.28
C VAL A 156 -9.59 16.66 -32.49
N THR A 157 -9.67 17.38 -33.62
CA THR A 157 -9.03 17.06 -34.91
C THR A 157 -7.49 17.08 -34.85
N LYS A 158 -6.82 16.12 -35.51
CA LYS A 158 -5.34 15.97 -35.54
C LYS A 158 -4.68 17.04 -36.42
N GLY A 159 -3.56 17.60 -35.97
CA GLY A 159 -2.73 18.51 -36.77
C GLY A 159 -2.97 19.99 -36.52
N LYS A 160 -2.91 20.81 -37.57
CA LYS A 160 -3.10 22.27 -37.49
C LYS A 160 -4.58 22.57 -37.21
N LEU A 161 -4.86 23.01 -35.99
CA LEU A 161 -6.19 23.45 -35.60
C LEU A 161 -6.57 24.75 -36.32
N SER A 162 -7.79 24.81 -36.84
CA SER A 162 -8.37 26.03 -37.37
C SER A 162 -8.49 27.11 -36.29
N PRO A 163 -8.59 28.40 -36.64
CA PRO A 163 -8.80 29.49 -35.67
C PRO A 163 -10.06 29.31 -34.82
N GLN A 164 -11.12 28.71 -35.39
CA GLN A 164 -12.39 28.42 -34.71
C GLN A 164 -12.20 27.30 -33.67
N GLU A 165 -11.60 26.18 -34.05
CA GLU A 165 -11.31 25.06 -33.13
C GLU A 165 -10.36 25.49 -32.00
N LYS A 166 -9.38 26.35 -32.27
CA LYS A 166 -8.49 26.91 -31.24
C LYS A 166 -9.25 27.75 -30.22
N THR A 167 -10.19 28.56 -30.70
CA THR A 167 -10.99 29.45 -29.87
C THR A 167 -11.96 28.64 -29.01
N GLU A 168 -12.61 27.65 -29.62
CA GLU A 168 -13.50 26.71 -28.93
C GLU A 168 -12.74 25.90 -27.88
N LEU A 169 -11.57 25.36 -28.21
CA LEU A 169 -10.78 24.60 -27.23
C LEU A 169 -10.29 25.46 -26.07
N LYS A 170 -9.77 26.66 -26.36
CA LYS A 170 -9.24 27.58 -25.34
C LYS A 170 -10.34 28.15 -24.45
N LEU A 171 -11.51 28.48 -24.99
CA LEU A 171 -12.60 29.10 -24.23
C LEU A 171 -13.56 28.07 -23.62
N ASN A 172 -13.92 27.02 -24.36
CA ASN A 172 -15.01 26.11 -23.98
C ASN A 172 -14.55 24.82 -23.31
N VAL A 173 -13.28 24.42 -23.41
CA VAL A 173 -12.74 23.20 -22.75
C VAL A 173 -11.73 23.60 -21.68
N ILE A 174 -10.66 24.29 -22.09
CA ILE A 174 -9.57 24.71 -21.19
C ILE A 174 -10.03 25.85 -20.25
N GLY A 175 -10.91 26.74 -20.73
CA GLY A 175 -11.48 27.83 -19.94
C GLY A 175 -12.56 27.42 -18.94
N LYS A 176 -13.10 26.19 -19.05
CA LYS A 176 -14.12 25.66 -18.12
C LYS A 176 -13.52 24.97 -16.89
N ILE A 177 -12.20 24.77 -16.85
CA ILE A 177 -11.54 24.21 -15.66
C ILE A 177 -11.63 25.27 -14.56
N PRO A 178 -12.32 25.00 -13.44
CA PRO A 178 -12.45 25.96 -12.36
C PRO A 178 -11.09 26.24 -11.71
N ASP A 179 -10.87 27.50 -11.33
CA ASP A 179 -9.69 27.93 -10.56
C ASP A 179 -9.53 27.18 -9.23
N VAL A 180 -10.65 26.68 -8.69
CA VAL A 180 -10.70 25.87 -7.47
C VAL A 180 -11.51 24.63 -7.79
N LEU A 181 -10.81 23.50 -7.93
CA LEU A 181 -11.44 22.20 -7.88
C LEU A 181 -11.70 21.88 -6.41
N LEU A 182 -12.98 21.78 -6.04
CA LEU A 182 -13.37 21.17 -4.78
C LEU A 182 -12.72 19.78 -4.70
N ASP A 183 -12.24 19.42 -3.51
CA ASP A 183 -11.63 18.12 -3.28
C ASP A 183 -12.69 17.05 -3.55
N ASN A 184 -12.68 16.51 -4.77
CA ASN A 184 -13.53 15.41 -5.20
C ASN A 184 -12.93 14.12 -4.65
N THR A 185 -12.73 14.05 -3.33
CA THR A 185 -12.12 12.91 -2.66
C THR A 185 -12.85 11.65 -3.11
N ASP A 186 -12.11 10.74 -3.76
CA ASP A 186 -12.52 9.35 -4.01
C ASP A 186 -13.24 8.83 -2.77
N ARG A 187 -14.58 8.75 -2.83
CA ARG A 187 -15.44 8.44 -1.67
C ARG A 187 -15.07 7.11 -1.05
N ASN A 188 -14.51 6.19 -1.83
CA ASN A 188 -14.13 4.86 -1.37
C ASN A 188 -12.65 4.77 -0.95
N ARG A 189 -11.86 5.83 -1.18
CA ARG A 189 -10.41 5.90 -0.92
C ARG A 189 -9.61 4.70 -1.45
N THR A 190 -10.06 4.10 -2.56
CA THR A 190 -9.51 2.83 -3.07
C THR A 190 -8.41 3.00 -4.10
N SER A 191 -8.29 4.18 -4.70
CA SER A 191 -7.27 4.41 -5.72
C SER A 191 -5.89 4.62 -5.12
N SER A 192 -4.89 4.03 -5.76
CA SER A 192 -3.51 4.08 -5.27
C SER A 192 -2.89 5.49 -5.37
N PHE A 193 -3.27 6.23 -6.42
CA PHE A 193 -2.77 7.56 -6.73
C PHE A 193 -3.96 8.45 -7.10
N ALA A 194 -4.26 9.47 -6.31
CA ALA A 194 -5.48 10.26 -6.48
C ALA A 194 -5.18 11.75 -6.63
N PHE A 195 -5.76 12.42 -7.61
CA PHE A 195 -5.69 13.87 -7.73
C PHE A 195 -6.68 14.52 -6.77
N THR A 196 -6.18 15.39 -5.89
CA THR A 196 -6.96 16.03 -4.80
C THR A 196 -7.01 17.55 -5.01
N GLY A 197 -7.36 17.95 -6.23
CA GLY A 197 -7.61 19.33 -6.66
C GLY A 197 -6.36 20.11 -7.09
N ASN A 198 -5.24 20.00 -6.37
CA ASN A 198 -4.01 20.74 -6.69
C ASN A 198 -2.70 19.95 -6.48
N LYS A 199 -2.82 18.65 -6.22
CA LYS A 199 -1.72 17.74 -5.88
C LYS A 199 -2.19 16.30 -6.12
N PHE A 200 -1.25 15.38 -6.24
CA PHE A 200 -1.56 13.95 -6.19
C PHE A 200 -1.29 13.37 -4.80
N GLU A 201 -2.14 12.47 -4.35
CA GLU A 201 -1.99 11.73 -3.11
C GLU A 201 -1.64 10.28 -3.42
N PHE A 202 -0.44 9.86 -3.04
CA PHE A 202 0.02 8.48 -3.17
C PHE A 202 -0.29 7.70 -1.89
N ARG A 203 -1.33 6.86 -1.94
CA ARG A 203 -1.92 6.17 -0.78
C ARG A 203 -1.35 4.77 -0.51
N ALA A 204 -0.64 4.19 -1.49
CA ALA A 204 -0.12 2.82 -1.38
C ALA A 204 1.09 2.70 -0.42
N VAL A 205 1.67 3.82 0.00
CA VAL A 205 2.84 3.85 0.90
C VAL A 205 2.47 3.37 2.31
N GLY A 206 3.23 2.40 2.83
CA GLY A 206 3.06 1.83 4.17
C GLY A 206 3.47 2.79 5.29
N SER A 207 2.88 2.64 6.47
CA SER A 207 3.15 3.48 7.65
C SER A 207 4.57 3.35 8.20
N THR A 208 5.22 2.19 8.07
CA THR A 208 6.63 2.01 8.47
C THR A 208 7.59 2.45 7.36
N ALA A 209 7.14 2.53 6.11
CA ALA A 209 8.01 2.85 4.98
C ALA A 209 8.64 4.24 5.11
N ASN A 210 9.92 4.35 4.70
CA ASN A 210 10.57 5.63 4.51
C ASN A 210 10.07 6.26 3.20
N CYS A 211 9.56 7.49 3.25
CA CYS A 211 9.03 8.22 2.10
C CYS A 211 10.06 8.45 0.98
N GLY A 212 11.35 8.42 1.28
CA GLY A 212 12.42 8.61 0.30
C GLY A 212 12.33 7.62 -0.87
N ASN A 213 12.12 6.33 -0.61
CA ASN A 213 12.06 5.31 -1.66
C ASN A 213 10.92 5.56 -2.70
N PRO A 214 9.64 5.69 -2.28
CA PRO A 214 8.57 6.01 -3.21
C PRO A 214 8.72 7.38 -3.88
N MET A 215 9.27 8.38 -3.18
CA MET A 215 9.49 9.71 -3.78
C MET A 215 10.65 9.73 -4.79
N THR A 216 11.73 8.98 -4.57
CA THR A 216 12.80 8.80 -5.56
C THR A 216 12.23 8.20 -6.84
N VAL A 217 11.42 7.15 -6.73
CA VAL A 217 10.79 6.52 -7.91
C VAL A 217 9.83 7.49 -8.59
N LEU A 218 8.88 8.09 -7.86
CA LEU A 218 7.88 9.00 -8.43
C LEU A 218 8.52 10.21 -9.12
N ASN A 219 9.48 10.88 -8.47
CA ASN A 219 10.16 12.02 -9.06
C ASN A 219 10.97 11.63 -10.30
N THR A 220 11.62 10.46 -10.29
CA THR A 220 12.42 9.98 -11.44
C THR A 220 11.54 9.68 -12.65
N ILE A 221 10.43 8.95 -12.47
CA ILE A 221 9.52 8.61 -13.58
C ILE A 221 8.88 9.86 -14.18
N VAL A 222 8.49 10.83 -13.35
CA VAL A 222 7.93 12.10 -13.83
C VAL A 222 8.98 12.92 -14.56
N ALA A 223 10.21 13.03 -14.02
CA ALA A 223 11.29 13.76 -14.65
C ALA A 223 11.66 13.16 -16.03
N LYS A 224 11.73 11.83 -16.14
CA LYS A 224 11.94 11.13 -17.41
C LYS A 224 10.81 11.42 -18.41
N GLN A 225 9.56 11.30 -17.98
CA GLN A 225 8.40 11.56 -18.82
C GLN A 225 8.36 13.02 -19.32
N LEU A 226 8.76 14.00 -18.51
CA LEU A 226 8.85 15.40 -18.92
C LEU A 226 9.97 15.65 -19.95
N LYS A 227 11.12 14.93 -19.84
CA LYS A 227 12.18 14.97 -20.86
C LYS A 227 11.69 14.39 -22.19
N ASP A 228 11.06 13.21 -22.15
CA ASP A 228 10.50 12.55 -23.34
C ASP A 228 9.47 13.46 -24.02
N PHE A 229 8.55 14.02 -23.24
CA PHE A 229 7.57 14.98 -23.72
C PHE A 229 8.20 16.20 -24.41
N LYS A 230 9.27 16.77 -23.83
CA LYS A 230 9.97 17.92 -24.42
C LYS A 230 10.56 17.57 -25.79
N ILE A 231 11.17 16.40 -25.92
CA ILE A 231 11.74 15.91 -27.19
C ILE A 231 10.63 15.72 -28.25
N GLU A 232 9.51 15.12 -27.88
CA GLU A 232 8.38 14.91 -28.79
C GLU A 232 7.76 16.24 -29.27
N VAL A 233 7.57 17.19 -28.35
CA VAL A 233 7.05 18.53 -28.68
C VAL A 233 8.01 19.27 -29.60
N ASP A 234 9.32 19.27 -29.31
CA ASP A 234 10.33 19.93 -30.14
C ASP A 234 10.40 19.31 -31.54
N ALA A 235 10.25 18.00 -31.65
CA ALA A 235 10.18 17.33 -32.95
C ALA A 235 8.98 17.81 -33.77
N LEU A 236 7.82 18.03 -33.16
CA LEU A 236 6.64 18.56 -33.84
C LEU A 236 6.81 20.03 -34.26
N ILE A 237 7.43 20.85 -33.42
CA ILE A 237 7.72 22.26 -33.74
C ILE A 237 8.68 22.33 -34.94
N ASN A 238 9.80 21.61 -34.86
CA ASN A 238 10.88 21.70 -35.85
C ASN A 238 10.55 20.99 -37.17
N LYS A 239 9.86 19.84 -37.13
CA LYS A 239 9.61 19.01 -38.34
C LYS A 239 8.27 19.28 -39.01
N LYS A 240 7.27 19.80 -38.28
CA LYS A 240 5.91 20.01 -38.81
C LYS A 240 5.46 21.48 -38.79
N ASP A 241 6.34 22.41 -38.45
CA ASP A 241 6.06 23.86 -38.42
C ASP A 241 4.76 24.17 -37.65
N LEU A 242 4.62 23.51 -36.49
CA LEU A 242 3.51 23.72 -35.57
C LEU A 242 3.89 24.79 -34.55
N LYS A 243 2.93 25.66 -34.19
CA LYS A 243 3.11 26.58 -33.06
C LYS A 243 3.27 25.78 -31.77
N LYS A 244 3.99 26.33 -30.78
CA LYS A 244 4.26 25.68 -29.49
C LYS A 244 2.99 25.11 -28.84
N ASP A 245 1.93 25.92 -28.72
CA ASP A 245 0.64 25.49 -28.15
C ASP A 245 0.03 24.29 -28.89
N GLU A 246 0.14 24.28 -30.23
CA GLU A 246 -0.41 23.21 -31.07
C GLU A 246 0.39 21.93 -30.95
N ALA A 247 1.72 22.03 -30.89
CA ALA A 247 2.61 20.89 -30.70
C ALA A 247 2.37 20.23 -29.34
N VAL A 248 2.31 21.03 -28.26
CA VAL A 248 1.96 20.57 -26.91
C VAL A 248 0.62 19.84 -26.93
N PHE A 249 -0.41 20.44 -27.51
CA PHE A 249 -1.74 19.85 -27.53
C PHE A 249 -1.80 18.52 -28.30
N ASN A 250 -1.10 18.41 -29.43
CA ASN A 250 -1.06 17.16 -30.21
C ASN A 250 -0.40 16.02 -29.41
N VAL A 251 0.68 16.28 -28.67
CA VAL A 251 1.32 15.25 -27.83
C VAL A 251 0.42 14.86 -26.66
N LEU A 252 -0.14 15.85 -25.95
CA LEU A 252 -1.04 15.57 -24.82
C LEU A 252 -2.24 14.73 -25.22
N ARG A 253 -2.79 14.94 -26.42
CA ARG A 253 -3.90 14.13 -26.93
C ARG A 253 -3.54 12.66 -27.07
N GLU A 254 -2.39 12.33 -27.62
CA GLU A 254 -1.98 10.94 -27.77
C GLU A 254 -1.67 10.32 -26.40
N TYR A 255 -1.15 11.09 -25.44
CA TYR A 255 -0.95 10.62 -24.07
C TYR A 255 -2.27 10.34 -23.35
N ILE A 256 -3.32 11.13 -23.59
CA ILE A 256 -4.65 10.87 -23.02
C ILE A 256 -5.15 9.48 -23.48
N LYS A 257 -5.01 9.15 -24.77
CA LYS A 257 -5.40 7.84 -25.30
C LYS A 257 -4.69 6.69 -24.62
N ASP A 258 -3.38 6.83 -24.45
CA ASP A 258 -2.56 5.79 -23.84
C ASP A 258 -2.88 5.61 -22.34
N THR A 259 -3.17 6.70 -21.64
CA THR A 259 -3.34 6.69 -20.18
C THR A 259 -4.73 6.25 -19.72
N LYS A 260 -5.71 6.12 -20.62
CA LYS A 260 -7.05 5.60 -20.29
C LYS A 260 -7.03 4.26 -19.56
N ALA A 261 -6.02 3.42 -19.81
CA ALA A 261 -5.87 2.13 -19.15
C ALA A 261 -5.72 2.27 -17.63
N ILE A 262 -4.99 3.27 -17.13
CA ILE A 262 -4.73 3.44 -15.69
C ILE A 262 -5.78 4.29 -14.96
N LEU A 263 -6.58 5.06 -15.70
CA LEU A 263 -7.63 5.90 -15.13
C LEU A 263 -8.80 5.04 -14.63
N PHE A 264 -9.11 5.16 -13.34
CA PHE A 264 -10.17 4.39 -12.71
C PHE A 264 -10.87 5.18 -11.61
N GLU A 265 -12.17 5.38 -11.81
CA GLU A 265 -13.06 6.16 -10.93
C GLU A 265 -13.98 5.27 -10.07
N GLY A 266 -13.88 3.95 -10.21
CA GLY A 266 -14.75 2.98 -9.56
C GLY A 266 -14.24 2.48 -8.22
N ASN A 267 -14.90 1.46 -7.68
CA ASN A 267 -14.44 0.74 -6.50
C ASN A 267 -13.27 -0.19 -6.86
N GLY A 268 -12.08 0.07 -6.30
CA GLY A 268 -10.88 -0.72 -6.54
C GLY A 268 -10.89 -2.10 -5.88
N TYR A 269 -11.89 -2.40 -5.04
CA TYR A 269 -12.00 -3.70 -4.37
C TYR A 269 -12.75 -4.74 -5.20
N GLY A 270 -12.24 -5.97 -5.11
CA GLY A 270 -12.94 -7.17 -5.58
C GLY A 270 -12.57 -7.62 -7.00
N LYS A 271 -13.07 -8.80 -7.35
CA LYS A 271 -12.81 -9.47 -8.64
C LYS A 271 -13.14 -8.66 -9.89
N PRO A 272 -14.19 -7.80 -9.94
CA PRO A 272 -14.49 -7.02 -11.14
C PRO A 272 -13.32 -6.16 -11.59
N TRP A 273 -12.71 -5.40 -10.66
CA TRP A 273 -11.54 -4.58 -10.98
C TRP A 273 -10.32 -5.43 -11.33
N GLU A 274 -10.08 -6.56 -10.64
CA GLU A 274 -8.97 -7.46 -10.99
C GLU A 274 -9.04 -7.96 -12.44
N ILE A 275 -10.24 -8.33 -12.90
CA ILE A 275 -10.48 -8.81 -14.27
C ILE A 275 -10.31 -7.67 -15.27
N GLU A 276 -10.85 -6.49 -14.96
CA GLU A 276 -10.79 -5.33 -15.83
C GLU A 276 -9.36 -4.78 -15.96
N ALA A 277 -8.65 -4.60 -14.86
CA ALA A 277 -7.26 -4.16 -14.83
C ALA A 277 -6.36 -5.10 -15.67
N LYS A 278 -6.57 -6.42 -15.56
CA LYS A 278 -5.86 -7.40 -16.39
C LYS A 278 -6.17 -7.24 -17.88
N LYS A 279 -7.42 -6.98 -18.26
CA LYS A 279 -7.80 -6.68 -19.66
C LYS A 279 -7.15 -5.39 -20.17
N ARG A 280 -6.97 -4.41 -19.29
CA ARG A 280 -6.30 -3.13 -19.56
C ARG A 280 -4.77 -3.22 -19.54
N GLY A 281 -4.20 -4.39 -19.22
CA GLY A 281 -2.75 -4.62 -19.21
C GLY A 281 -2.02 -4.13 -17.95
N LEU A 282 -2.75 -3.79 -16.88
CA LEU A 282 -2.15 -3.37 -15.60
C LEU A 282 -1.62 -4.60 -14.84
N SER A 283 -0.47 -4.45 -14.19
CA SER A 283 0.11 -5.50 -13.36
C SER A 283 -0.70 -5.71 -12.08
N HIS A 284 -0.62 -6.93 -11.57
CA HIS A 284 -1.28 -7.31 -10.32
C HIS A 284 -0.34 -8.16 -9.47
N ASN A 285 0.72 -7.52 -8.97
CA ASN A 285 1.71 -8.17 -8.12
C ASN A 285 1.24 -8.20 -6.67
N LYS A 286 0.55 -9.29 -6.30
CA LYS A 286 -0.08 -9.45 -4.97
C LYS A 286 0.94 -9.55 -3.84
N THR A 287 2.09 -10.17 -4.10
CA THR A 287 3.12 -10.39 -3.07
C THR A 287 4.33 -9.48 -3.28
N THR A 288 5.00 -9.12 -2.19
CA THR A 288 6.22 -8.31 -2.25
C THR A 288 7.29 -8.90 -3.17
N PRO A 289 7.64 -10.21 -3.11
CA PRO A 289 8.64 -10.77 -4.03
C PRO A 289 8.26 -10.61 -5.50
N GLU A 290 6.99 -10.84 -5.86
CA GLU A 290 6.53 -10.65 -7.24
C GLU A 290 6.61 -9.17 -7.65
N ALA A 291 6.24 -8.24 -6.76
CA ALA A 291 6.32 -6.80 -7.05
C ALA A 291 7.76 -6.32 -7.23
N LEU A 292 8.69 -6.81 -6.41
CA LEU A 292 10.09 -6.39 -6.42
C LEU A 292 10.80 -6.71 -7.74
N THR A 293 10.36 -7.73 -8.48
CA THR A 293 10.95 -8.09 -9.79
C THR A 293 10.91 -6.92 -10.80
N ALA A 294 9.95 -5.99 -10.67
CA ALA A 294 9.89 -4.80 -11.52
C ALA A 294 11.13 -3.90 -11.37
N LYS A 295 11.82 -3.95 -10.23
CA LYS A 295 13.04 -3.14 -9.98
C LYS A 295 14.23 -3.56 -10.84
N ILE A 296 14.31 -4.83 -11.22
CA ILE A 296 15.41 -5.37 -12.05
C ILE A 296 15.02 -5.54 -13.52
N SER A 297 13.83 -5.06 -13.91
CA SER A 297 13.46 -5.04 -15.32
C SER A 297 14.39 -4.12 -16.11
N GLN A 298 14.65 -4.47 -17.38
CA GLN A 298 15.50 -3.64 -18.24
C GLN A 298 14.97 -2.20 -18.35
N GLN A 299 13.65 -2.04 -18.43
CA GLN A 299 12.98 -0.73 -18.43
C GLN A 299 13.34 0.12 -17.20
N THR A 300 13.41 -0.48 -16.01
CA THR A 300 13.75 0.23 -14.77
C THR A 300 15.24 0.56 -14.70
N ILE A 301 16.11 -0.38 -15.11
CA ILE A 301 17.56 -0.15 -15.13
C ILE A 301 17.89 1.00 -16.08
N ASP A 302 17.36 0.95 -17.31
CA ASP A 302 17.55 2.00 -18.32
C ASP A 302 17.04 3.36 -17.82
N LEU A 303 15.87 3.38 -17.16
CA LEU A 303 15.32 4.59 -16.56
C LEU A 303 16.29 5.23 -15.57
N PHE A 304 16.84 4.45 -14.63
CA PHE A 304 17.71 5.00 -13.59
C PHE A 304 19.07 5.41 -14.13
N GLU A 305 19.64 4.66 -15.08
CA GLU A 305 20.92 4.99 -15.71
C GLU A 305 20.80 6.24 -16.58
N GLU A 306 19.77 6.35 -17.42
CA GLU A 306 19.55 7.53 -18.26
C GLU A 306 19.31 8.80 -17.43
N MET A 307 18.62 8.65 -16.30
CA MET A 307 18.34 9.76 -15.39
C MET A 307 19.49 10.06 -14.43
N ASN A 308 20.58 9.29 -14.46
CA ASN A 308 21.72 9.37 -13.53
C ASN A 308 21.29 9.36 -12.05
N VAL A 309 20.30 8.53 -11.73
CA VAL A 309 19.76 8.39 -10.36
C VAL A 309 20.42 7.21 -9.66
N MET A 310 20.54 6.07 -10.36
CA MET A 310 21.20 4.86 -9.88
C MET A 310 21.83 4.12 -11.06
N SER A 311 22.94 3.45 -10.82
CA SER A 311 23.53 2.48 -11.75
C SER A 311 22.78 1.14 -11.73
N LYS A 312 23.02 0.30 -12.74
CA LYS A 312 22.56 -1.10 -12.73
C LYS A 312 22.97 -1.87 -11.48
N VAL A 313 24.22 -1.68 -11.02
CA VAL A 313 24.76 -2.39 -9.85
C VAL A 313 24.02 -1.97 -8.57
N GLU A 314 23.76 -0.67 -8.39
CA GLU A 314 23.02 -0.16 -7.24
C GLU A 314 21.56 -0.63 -7.24
N THR A 315 20.92 -0.64 -8.41
CA THR A 315 19.54 -1.10 -8.58
C THR A 315 19.42 -2.59 -8.22
N GLN A 316 20.34 -3.41 -8.71
CA GLN A 316 20.42 -4.84 -8.41
C GLN A 316 20.68 -5.09 -6.91
N ALA A 317 21.64 -4.38 -6.32
CA ALA A 317 21.96 -4.54 -4.90
C ALA A 317 20.76 -4.18 -4.00
N ARG A 318 20.03 -3.10 -4.30
CA ARG A 318 18.81 -2.73 -3.55
C ARG A 318 17.72 -3.78 -3.67
N TYR A 319 17.51 -4.34 -4.86
CA TYR A 319 16.57 -5.43 -5.07
C TYR A 319 16.92 -6.66 -4.21
N GLU A 320 18.19 -7.07 -4.20
CA GLU A 320 18.66 -8.20 -3.40
C GLU A 320 18.45 -7.97 -1.89
N ILE A 321 18.79 -6.77 -1.40
CA ILE A 321 18.59 -6.40 0.00
C ILE A 321 17.10 -6.46 0.38
N GLU A 322 16.21 -5.93 -0.45
CA GLU A 322 14.76 -5.94 -0.19
C GLU A 322 14.17 -7.37 -0.22
N MET A 323 14.65 -8.22 -1.14
CA MET A 323 14.27 -9.64 -1.19
C MET A 323 14.77 -10.42 0.03
N GLU A 324 15.99 -10.12 0.50
CA GLU A 324 16.54 -10.71 1.72
C GLU A 324 15.75 -10.26 2.94
N ALA A 325 15.46 -8.97 3.05
CA ALA A 325 14.71 -8.36 4.13
C ALA A 325 13.32 -9.00 4.23
N TYR A 326 12.62 -9.17 3.11
CA TYR A 326 11.34 -9.88 3.07
C TYR A 326 11.46 -11.30 3.61
N SER A 327 12.43 -12.08 3.10
CA SER A 327 12.64 -13.47 3.52
C SER A 327 12.91 -13.59 5.01
N LYS A 328 13.76 -12.71 5.55
CA LYS A 328 14.10 -12.63 6.98
C LYS A 328 12.90 -12.21 7.83
N HIS A 329 12.10 -11.26 7.37
CA HIS A 329 10.92 -10.78 8.09
C HIS A 329 9.90 -11.90 8.27
N ILE A 330 9.48 -12.56 7.17
CA ILE A 330 8.55 -13.70 7.22
C ILE A 330 9.16 -14.86 8.02
N GLN A 331 10.47 -15.05 7.96
CA GLN A 331 11.15 -16.06 8.78
C GLN A 331 11.00 -15.78 10.28
N ILE A 332 11.16 -14.52 10.72
CA ILE A 332 11.02 -14.12 12.12
C ILE A 332 9.56 -14.29 12.57
N GLU A 333 8.59 -13.82 11.79
CA GLU A 333 7.16 -14.01 12.08
C GLU A 333 6.82 -15.49 12.27
N GLY A 334 7.26 -16.36 11.36
CA GLY A 334 7.02 -17.80 11.47
C GLY A 334 7.71 -18.43 12.69
N ARG A 335 8.90 -17.96 13.08
CA ARG A 335 9.58 -18.44 14.29
C ARG A 335 8.80 -18.04 15.54
N VAL A 336 8.42 -16.76 15.64
CA VAL A 336 7.69 -16.22 16.80
C VAL A 336 6.32 -16.87 16.92
N LEU A 337 5.58 -17.02 15.81
CA LEU A 337 4.28 -17.69 15.81
C LEU A 337 4.39 -19.15 16.26
N GLY A 338 5.36 -19.89 15.73
CA GLY A 338 5.59 -21.28 16.13
C GLY A 338 5.98 -21.43 17.61
N ASP A 339 6.81 -20.52 18.11
CA ASP A 339 7.23 -20.47 19.50
C ASP A 339 6.08 -20.15 20.45
N ILE A 340 5.33 -19.06 20.18
CA ILE A 340 4.14 -18.68 20.96
C ILE A 340 3.11 -19.80 20.96
N ALA A 341 2.81 -20.37 19.79
CA ALA A 341 1.80 -21.42 19.67
C ALA A 341 2.17 -22.67 20.48
N ARG A 342 3.42 -23.13 20.43
CA ARG A 342 3.86 -24.35 21.12
C ARG A 342 4.20 -24.16 22.59
N ASN A 343 4.79 -23.03 22.97
CA ASN A 343 5.32 -22.83 24.31
C ASN A 343 4.37 -22.04 25.23
N HIS A 344 3.40 -21.32 24.67
CA HIS A 344 2.44 -20.54 25.45
C HIS A 344 0.99 -21.03 25.27
N ILE A 345 0.52 -21.15 24.03
CA ILE A 345 -0.88 -21.51 23.75
C ILE A 345 -1.18 -22.98 24.08
N VAL A 346 -0.45 -23.92 23.46
CA VAL A 346 -0.66 -25.36 23.67
C VAL A 346 -0.59 -25.78 25.15
N PRO A 347 0.41 -25.34 25.95
CA PRO A 347 0.48 -25.71 27.36
C PRO A 347 -0.70 -25.18 28.17
N THR A 348 -1.20 -23.98 27.83
CA THR A 348 -2.39 -23.42 28.48
C THR A 348 -3.64 -24.24 28.14
N ALA A 349 -3.82 -24.60 26.87
CA ALA A 349 -4.93 -25.44 26.43
C ALA A 349 -4.89 -26.82 27.12
N ILE A 350 -3.72 -27.45 27.26
CA ILE A 350 -3.56 -28.71 28.00
C ILE A 350 -3.89 -28.54 29.49
N LYS A 351 -3.47 -27.44 30.13
CA LYS A 351 -3.84 -27.16 31.52
C LYS A 351 -5.35 -27.09 31.70
N TYR A 352 -6.04 -26.36 30.82
CA TYR A 352 -7.49 -26.26 30.86
C TYR A 352 -8.17 -27.60 30.57
N GLN A 353 -7.70 -28.33 29.57
CA GLN A 353 -8.19 -29.67 29.25
C GLN A 353 -8.09 -30.62 30.45
N ASN A 354 -7.01 -30.55 31.24
CA ASN A 354 -6.87 -31.34 32.46
C ASN A 354 -7.86 -30.96 33.57
N ILE A 355 -8.36 -29.72 33.59
CA ILE A 355 -9.43 -29.29 34.49
C ILE A 355 -10.75 -29.94 34.06
N LEU A 356 -11.07 -29.87 32.76
CA LEU A 356 -12.27 -30.50 32.19
C LEU A 356 -12.28 -32.02 32.41
N ILE A 357 -11.15 -32.69 32.16
CA ILE A 357 -11.03 -34.15 32.39
C ILE A 357 -11.28 -34.50 33.85
N ARG A 358 -10.75 -33.71 34.81
CA ARG A 358 -11.00 -33.92 36.23
C ARG A 358 -12.47 -33.75 36.58
N ASN A 359 -13.14 -32.75 35.99
CA ASN A 359 -14.58 -32.57 36.16
C ASN A 359 -15.38 -33.78 35.65
N VAL A 360 -15.11 -34.25 34.43
CA VAL A 360 -15.79 -35.42 33.85
C VAL A 360 -15.55 -36.68 34.69
N ARG A 361 -14.33 -36.90 35.20
CA ARG A 361 -14.03 -38.01 36.10
C ARG A 361 -14.84 -37.94 37.41
N GLY A 362 -14.94 -36.75 38.01
CA GLY A 362 -15.78 -36.55 39.20
C GLY A 362 -17.27 -36.79 38.92
N LEU A 363 -17.80 -36.34 37.78
CA LEU A 363 -19.17 -36.63 37.37
C LEU A 363 -19.40 -38.13 37.21
N LYS A 364 -18.43 -38.86 36.64
CA LYS A 364 -18.50 -40.32 36.51
C LYS A 364 -18.53 -41.03 37.86
N GLU A 365 -17.76 -40.56 38.84
CA GLU A 365 -17.75 -41.12 40.19
C GLU A 365 -19.07 -40.87 40.95
N ILE A 366 -19.75 -39.75 40.70
CA ILE A 366 -20.99 -39.37 41.39
C ILE A 366 -22.23 -40.00 40.72
N PHE A 367 -22.28 -40.02 39.39
CA PHE A 367 -23.50 -40.39 38.63
C PHE A 367 -23.43 -41.78 37.98
N GLU A 368 -22.31 -42.50 38.13
CA GLU A 368 -22.09 -43.84 37.59
C GLU A 368 -22.49 -43.93 36.11
N GLU A 369 -23.42 -44.80 35.72
CA GLU A 369 -23.82 -44.98 34.32
C GLU A 369 -24.50 -43.74 33.70
N LYS A 370 -25.13 -42.89 34.53
CA LYS A 370 -25.85 -41.69 34.06
C LYS A 370 -24.92 -40.51 33.75
N TYR A 371 -23.61 -40.65 33.99
CA TYR A 371 -22.67 -39.55 33.75
C TYR A 371 -22.62 -39.10 32.28
N HIS A 372 -22.89 -40.01 31.34
CA HIS A 372 -22.90 -39.72 29.91
C HIS A 372 -23.90 -38.62 29.54
N ASP A 373 -25.06 -38.58 30.21
CA ASP A 373 -26.11 -37.59 29.93
C ASP A 373 -25.74 -36.20 30.46
N VAL A 374 -24.98 -36.13 31.55
CA VAL A 374 -24.63 -34.87 32.24
C VAL A 374 -23.23 -34.34 31.90
N SER A 375 -22.38 -35.13 31.24
CA SER A 375 -21.00 -34.77 30.87
C SER A 375 -20.77 -34.58 29.37
N LYS A 376 -21.82 -34.71 28.55
CA LYS A 376 -21.74 -34.68 27.09
C LYS A 376 -21.00 -33.44 26.55
N GLU A 377 -21.37 -32.26 27.05
CA GLU A 377 -20.78 -30.99 26.60
C GLU A 377 -19.30 -30.88 27.00
N GLN A 378 -18.93 -31.31 28.21
CA GLN A 378 -17.55 -31.31 28.67
C GLN A 378 -16.68 -32.28 27.85
N MET A 379 -17.21 -33.44 27.48
CA MET A 379 -16.51 -34.37 26.59
C MET A 379 -16.30 -33.78 25.20
N LEU A 380 -17.30 -33.11 24.61
CA LEU A 380 -17.17 -32.42 23.33
C LEU A 380 -16.09 -31.33 23.38
N LEU A 381 -16.08 -30.50 24.44
CA LEU A 381 -15.04 -29.48 24.62
C LEU A 381 -13.63 -30.08 24.71
N ILE A 382 -13.47 -31.21 25.41
CA ILE A 382 -12.18 -31.91 25.49
C ILE A 382 -11.72 -32.39 24.11
N GLU A 383 -12.63 -32.92 23.30
CA GLU A 383 -12.36 -33.36 21.93
C GLU A 383 -11.97 -32.17 21.04
N GLU A 384 -12.73 -31.08 21.06
CA GLU A 384 -12.44 -29.86 20.29
C GLU A 384 -11.07 -29.27 20.63
N ILE A 385 -10.75 -29.17 21.93
CA ILE A 385 -9.43 -28.70 22.38
C ILE A 385 -8.32 -29.63 21.87
N SER A 386 -8.51 -30.95 21.92
CA SER A 386 -7.53 -31.92 21.41
C SER A 386 -7.27 -31.71 19.92
N ASN A 387 -8.34 -31.56 19.13
CA ASN A 387 -8.27 -31.36 17.69
C ASN A 387 -7.53 -30.07 17.33
N HIS A 388 -7.75 -28.98 18.08
CA HIS A 388 -7.04 -27.73 17.87
C HIS A 388 -5.57 -27.79 18.29
N ILE A 389 -5.24 -28.47 19.39
CA ILE A 389 -3.84 -28.72 19.78
C ILE A 389 -3.10 -29.53 18.71
N GLU A 390 -3.72 -30.58 18.18
CA GLU A 390 -3.17 -31.37 17.07
C GLU A 390 -2.94 -30.51 15.83
N GLY A 391 -3.96 -29.72 15.45
CA GLY A 391 -3.89 -28.80 14.31
C GLY A 391 -2.73 -27.80 14.41
N ILE A 392 -2.55 -27.18 15.58
CA ILE A 392 -1.41 -26.30 15.86
C ILE A 392 -0.09 -27.06 15.67
N ASN A 393 0.07 -28.20 16.33
CA ASN A 393 1.33 -28.93 16.31
C ASN A 393 1.71 -29.40 14.90
N ALA A 394 0.75 -29.94 14.16
CA ALA A 394 0.91 -30.38 12.79
C ALA A 394 1.30 -29.22 11.86
N ASN A 395 0.59 -28.09 11.93
CA ASN A 395 0.84 -26.95 11.05
C ASN A 395 2.15 -26.22 11.41
N VAL A 396 2.52 -26.13 12.69
CA VAL A 396 3.84 -25.62 13.08
C VAL A 396 4.96 -26.54 12.57
N THR A 397 4.81 -27.87 12.64
CA THR A 397 5.81 -28.81 12.07
C THR A 397 5.94 -28.59 10.56
N LYS A 398 4.82 -28.54 9.83
CA LYS A 398 4.81 -28.26 8.39
C LYS A 398 5.50 -26.94 8.08
N MET A 399 5.20 -25.87 8.83
CA MET A 399 5.80 -24.55 8.64
C MET A 399 7.31 -24.56 8.88
N VAL A 400 7.78 -25.24 9.94
CA VAL A 400 9.21 -25.41 10.22
C VAL A 400 9.91 -26.15 9.09
N ASP A 401 9.29 -27.20 8.54
CA ASP A 401 9.83 -27.94 7.40
C ASP A 401 9.88 -27.10 6.11
N GLN A 402 8.82 -26.36 5.80
CA GLN A 402 8.82 -25.46 4.64
C GLN A 402 9.88 -24.36 4.79
N ARG A 403 10.04 -23.82 6.00
CA ARG A 403 11.08 -22.84 6.32
C ARG A 403 12.49 -23.44 6.13
N ARG A 404 12.72 -24.68 6.56
CA ARG A 404 13.99 -25.39 6.33
C ARG A 404 14.28 -25.55 4.84
N LYS A 405 13.28 -25.96 4.06
CA LYS A 405 13.40 -26.08 2.59
C LYS A 405 13.69 -24.73 1.93
N ALA A 406 12.96 -23.69 2.30
CA ALA A 406 13.18 -22.34 1.78
C ALA A 406 14.58 -21.80 2.10
N ASN A 407 15.09 -22.05 3.31
CA ASN A 407 16.44 -21.65 3.72
C ASN A 407 17.56 -22.35 2.94
N ALA A 408 17.31 -23.54 2.40
CA ALA A 408 18.28 -24.28 1.59
C ALA A 408 18.35 -23.77 0.14
N ILE A 409 17.47 -22.84 -0.27
CA ILE A 409 17.51 -22.23 -1.59
C ILE A 409 18.56 -21.12 -1.59
N GLU A 410 19.58 -21.27 -2.44
CA GLU A 410 20.67 -20.28 -2.59
C GLU A 410 20.19 -19.02 -3.32
N ASP A 411 19.36 -19.19 -4.36
CA ASP A 411 18.78 -18.11 -5.13
C ASP A 411 17.81 -17.27 -4.29
N ILE A 412 18.09 -15.98 -4.17
CA ILE A 412 17.39 -15.08 -3.24
C ILE A 412 15.93 -14.85 -3.63
N GLU A 413 15.63 -14.79 -4.92
CA GLU A 413 14.29 -14.57 -5.44
C GLU A 413 13.42 -15.82 -5.24
N LYS A 414 13.95 -16.99 -5.60
CA LYS A 414 13.27 -18.27 -5.36
C LYS A 414 13.04 -18.51 -3.87
N ARG A 415 13.99 -18.12 -3.02
CA ARG A 415 13.85 -18.19 -1.56
C ARG A 415 12.72 -17.28 -1.08
N ALA A 416 12.70 -16.02 -1.49
CA ALA A 416 11.65 -15.07 -1.12
C ALA A 416 10.25 -15.55 -1.59
N LEU A 417 10.16 -16.07 -2.81
CA LEU A 417 8.94 -16.69 -3.35
C LEU A 417 8.51 -17.94 -2.57
N ALA A 418 9.45 -18.79 -2.14
CA ALA A 418 9.14 -19.94 -1.30
C ALA A 418 8.56 -19.51 0.05
N TYR A 419 9.11 -18.46 0.67
CA TYR A 419 8.53 -17.87 1.87
C TYR A 419 7.11 -17.35 1.65
N ALA A 420 6.89 -16.57 0.59
CA ALA A 420 5.58 -16.00 0.27
C ALA A 420 4.52 -17.08 -0.04
N LYS A 421 4.88 -18.13 -0.79
CA LYS A 421 3.92 -19.11 -1.33
C LYS A 421 3.77 -20.38 -0.49
N LYS A 422 4.75 -20.72 0.35
CA LYS A 422 4.77 -22.00 1.10
C LYS A 422 4.85 -21.83 2.61
N VAL A 423 5.48 -20.76 3.10
CA VAL A 423 5.63 -20.54 4.56
C VAL A 423 4.52 -19.64 5.09
N LYS A 424 4.36 -18.43 4.52
CA LYS A 424 3.39 -17.42 4.96
C LYS A 424 1.94 -17.95 5.04
N PRO A 425 1.42 -18.76 4.08
CA PRO A 425 0.05 -19.26 4.16
C PRO A 425 -0.25 -20.12 5.40
N LEU A 426 0.77 -20.79 5.95
CA LEU A 426 0.59 -21.63 7.14
C LEU A 426 0.36 -20.80 8.41
N PHE A 427 0.61 -19.49 8.38
CA PHE A 427 0.39 -18.63 9.54
C PHE A 427 -1.10 -18.52 9.86
N ASP A 428 -1.94 -18.41 8.84
CA ASP A 428 -3.39 -18.32 9.00
C ASP A 428 -3.97 -19.63 9.55
N ASP A 429 -3.46 -20.78 9.11
CA ASP A 429 -3.87 -22.10 9.61
C ASP A 429 -3.52 -22.28 11.10
N ILE A 430 -2.30 -21.89 11.50
CA ILE A 430 -1.88 -21.97 12.92
C ILE A 430 -2.71 -21.01 13.76
N ARG A 431 -2.86 -19.77 13.28
CA ARG A 431 -3.63 -18.73 13.95
C ARG A 431 -5.09 -19.15 14.14
N TYR A 432 -5.72 -19.73 13.12
CA TYR A 432 -7.10 -20.19 13.21
C TYR A 432 -7.33 -21.09 14.44
N HIS A 433 -6.45 -22.07 14.65
CA HIS A 433 -6.57 -22.96 15.81
C HIS A 433 -6.29 -22.25 17.13
N CYS A 434 -5.34 -21.30 17.17
CA CYS A 434 -5.07 -20.50 18.36
C CYS A 434 -6.29 -19.62 18.73
N ASP A 435 -6.87 -18.93 17.76
CA ASP A 435 -8.03 -18.07 17.92
C ASP A 435 -9.28 -18.88 18.36
N LYS A 436 -9.40 -20.15 17.91
CA LYS A 436 -10.45 -21.04 18.41
C LYS A 436 -10.22 -21.48 19.85
N LEU A 437 -8.99 -21.81 20.22
CA LEU A 437 -8.66 -22.13 21.61
C LEU A 437 -8.89 -20.94 22.55
N GLU A 438 -8.63 -19.71 22.12
CA GLU A 438 -8.91 -18.49 22.90
C GLU A 438 -10.37 -18.39 23.37
N MET A 439 -11.30 -18.89 22.54
CA MET A 439 -12.74 -18.87 22.82
C MET A 439 -13.19 -20.04 23.71
N LEU A 440 -12.44 -21.13 23.74
CA LEU A 440 -12.79 -22.34 24.49
C LEU A 440 -12.13 -22.38 25.88
N VAL A 441 -10.92 -21.82 25.98
CA VAL A 441 -10.14 -21.81 27.22
C VAL A 441 -10.59 -20.66 28.12
N ASP A 442 -10.58 -20.93 29.42
CA ASP A 442 -10.89 -19.94 30.44
C ASP A 442 -9.99 -18.69 30.32
N ASP A 443 -10.61 -17.53 30.48
CA ASP A 443 -10.02 -16.21 30.31
C ASP A 443 -8.91 -15.94 31.33
N GLU A 444 -9.08 -16.42 32.57
CA GLU A 444 -8.14 -16.18 33.68
C GLU A 444 -6.77 -16.82 33.44
N ILE A 445 -6.72 -17.90 32.66
CA ILE A 445 -5.48 -18.64 32.39
C ILE A 445 -4.92 -18.37 31.00
N TRP A 446 -5.64 -17.65 30.15
CA TRP A 446 -5.21 -17.36 28.78
C TRP A 446 -3.93 -16.49 28.79
N PRO A 447 -2.86 -16.86 28.07
CA PRO A 447 -1.54 -16.28 28.31
C PRO A 447 -1.32 -14.94 27.60
N LEU A 448 -2.20 -14.55 26.67
CA LEU A 448 -2.04 -13.34 25.86
C LEU A 448 -3.18 -12.35 26.13
N THR A 449 -2.89 -11.07 26.09
CA THR A 449 -3.90 -10.01 26.16
C THR A 449 -4.85 -10.12 24.96
N LYS A 450 -6.15 -10.15 25.23
CA LYS A 450 -7.17 -10.29 24.18
C LYS A 450 -7.32 -8.99 23.40
N TYR A 451 -7.86 -9.09 22.18
CA TYR A 451 -8.08 -7.91 21.33
C TYR A 451 -8.96 -6.85 22.02
N ARG A 452 -9.99 -7.27 22.76
CA ARG A 452 -10.86 -6.35 23.52
C ARG A 452 -10.08 -5.51 24.53
N GLU A 453 -9.04 -6.08 25.12
CA GLU A 453 -8.20 -5.40 26.11
C GLU A 453 -7.21 -4.46 25.41
N LEU A 454 -6.50 -4.95 24.38
CA LEU A 454 -5.55 -4.13 23.62
C LEU A 454 -6.19 -2.89 22.97
N LEU A 455 -7.51 -2.93 22.70
CA LEU A 455 -8.22 -1.87 22.00
C LEU A 455 -9.03 -0.94 22.89
N PHE A 456 -9.56 -1.43 24.01
CA PHE A 456 -10.57 -0.67 24.76
C PHE A 456 -10.32 -0.58 26.27
N THR A 457 -9.54 -1.48 26.88
CA THR A 457 -9.27 -1.33 28.32
C THR A 457 -8.34 -0.15 28.56
N ARG A 458 -8.76 0.74 29.46
CA ARG A 458 -8.03 1.92 29.92
C ARG A 458 -7.23 1.61 31.17
#